data_AF-A0A9D1F8C2-F1
#
_entry.id   AF-A0A9D1F8C2-F1
#
_cell.length_a   1.000
_cell.length_b   1.000
_cell.length_c   1.000
_cell.angle_alpha   90.00
_cell.angle_beta   90.00
_cell.angle_gamma   90.00
#
_symmetry.space_group_name_H-M   'P 1'
#
loop_
_entity.id
_entity.type
_entity.pdbx_description
1 polymer ?
#
loop_
_entity_poly.entity_id
_entity_poly.type
_entity_poly.pdbx_seq_one_letter_code
_entity_poly.pdbx_strand_id
1 'polypeptide(L)'
;MKKLISAVLAILCVMQVSLPVMAQDLEQTPAAVAENTAGQETGENGQETGEVPAAEETAPGDTETVPADNTETGTEEPETTPEEESTESEKPSEDGSETPAEEEQEPPALSETPADWAADAVYFCVENGIIDAQNLRLSAQATRAELATMLTRLLAVERQADLRGYVDIAPGDWYYEAVSQAVAAGILTGSGNQLKPGYTVTRQEAMVMLSRCFGAGAGNTALLNSYSDCASVEPWAAGAVAGLIEQGIVSGYGQELSPKKPITRQELIRLIYDMAGQVQTEQPEAETVLTGNVVYQGDSLHDVTIDGNLYLGGAAEEQRQLDNVQVNGAIVCYGGSVALTENVTASEIILAGEEVELTTSGDAAVVVQGSNAVVSGGGTVETIRDVTLQNGVYDQVSVEQGTVTVETDATVNTAELWSAASTITGDGTVETAVCYHEDAAVKTAETEVQEILDHALGQTELQVTRWANNVMPGKQTIETTIQFTNVPNDGTPRLCDVAWYVDGVVQKRQFQVPVTEGTTVTYSHWVPFEELFQPTKSIMLEVTCNGETRYLS
;
A
#
# COMPACT_ATOMS: atom_id res chain seq x y z
N MET A 1 15.80 -0.24 16.50
CA MET A 1 15.49 1.17 16.84
C MET A 1 14.23 1.67 16.15
N LYS A 2 14.09 1.66 14.80
CA LYS A 2 12.83 2.07 14.13
C LYS A 2 11.56 1.42 14.72
N LYS A 3 11.52 0.09 14.90
CA LYS A 3 10.38 -0.60 15.55
C LYS A 3 10.03 -0.07 16.97
N LEU A 4 11.01 0.40 17.75
CA LEU A 4 10.76 1.04 19.05
C LEU A 4 10.21 2.47 18.90
N ILE A 5 10.63 3.19 17.86
CA ILE A 5 10.18 4.55 17.58
C ILE A 5 8.73 4.54 17.07
N SER A 6 8.32 3.57 16.24
CA SER A 6 6.94 3.46 15.76
C SER A 6 5.96 3.22 16.91
N ALA A 7 6.22 2.20 17.75
CA ALA A 7 5.41 1.92 18.94
C ALA A 7 5.32 3.13 19.90
N VAL A 8 6.43 3.85 20.11
CA VAL A 8 6.45 5.07 20.93
C VAL A 8 5.71 6.24 20.26
N LEU A 9 5.70 6.34 18.92
CA LEU A 9 4.93 7.37 18.20
C LEU A 9 3.42 7.11 18.25
N ALA A 10 2.99 5.86 18.16
CA ALA A 10 1.58 5.47 18.32
C ALA A 10 1.06 5.90 19.71
N ILE A 11 1.80 5.55 20.77
CA ILE A 11 1.50 5.94 22.16
C ILE A 11 1.48 7.48 22.31
N LEU A 12 2.42 8.20 21.69
CA LEU A 12 2.47 9.67 21.73
C LEU A 12 1.32 10.35 20.96
N CYS A 13 0.72 9.69 19.97
CA CYS A 13 -0.37 10.26 19.17
C CYS A 13 -1.68 10.36 19.97
N VAL A 14 -1.95 9.39 20.84
CA VAL A 14 -3.12 9.37 21.74
C VAL A 14 -3.07 10.51 22.77
N MET A 15 -1.88 10.93 23.20
CA MET A 15 -1.70 11.89 24.30
C MET A 15 -1.96 13.38 23.97
N GLN A 16 -2.34 13.74 22.74
CA GLN A 16 -2.53 15.16 22.34
C GLN A 16 -3.99 15.64 22.26
N VAL A 17 -4.75 15.47 23.35
CA VAL A 17 -6.03 16.18 23.55
C VAL A 17 -6.08 16.84 24.94
N SER A 18 -6.46 18.13 24.98
CA SER A 18 -6.74 18.93 26.18
C SER A 18 -5.58 19.31 27.13
N LEU A 19 -4.81 20.34 26.74
CA LEU A 19 -4.22 21.27 27.73
C LEU A 19 -5.21 22.43 28.00
N PRO A 20 -5.71 22.63 29.23
CA PRO A 20 -6.63 23.73 29.53
C PRO A 20 -5.89 25.08 29.61
N VAL A 21 -6.29 26.04 28.77
CA VAL A 21 -5.77 27.41 28.82
C VAL A 21 -6.32 28.13 30.07
N MET A 22 -5.45 28.34 31.06
CA MET A 22 -5.74 29.15 32.24
C MET A 22 -5.80 30.64 31.87
N ALA A 23 -6.99 31.13 31.51
CA ALA A 23 -7.26 32.56 31.40
C ALA A 23 -7.32 33.21 32.79
N GLN A 24 -6.63 34.33 32.99
CA GLN A 24 -6.67 35.09 34.24
C GLN A 24 -7.84 36.09 34.24
N ASP A 25 -8.52 36.22 35.37
CA ASP A 25 -9.55 37.25 35.61
C ASP A 25 -9.01 38.66 35.41
N LEU A 26 -9.81 39.52 34.78
CA LEU A 26 -9.86 40.95 35.11
C LEU A 26 -11.29 41.50 34.97
N GLU A 27 -11.68 42.28 35.97
CA GLU A 27 -13.07 42.58 36.34
C GLU A 27 -13.82 43.50 35.34
N GLN A 28 -15.12 43.23 35.11
CA GLN A 28 -16.20 44.17 35.48
C GLN A 28 -17.62 43.59 35.34
N THR A 29 -18.58 44.18 36.06
CA THR A 29 -19.93 43.65 36.32
C THR A 29 -21.05 44.66 35.87
N PRO A 30 -22.37 44.47 36.09
CA PRO A 30 -23.25 44.19 34.95
C PRO A 30 -24.57 45.03 34.83
N ALA A 31 -25.19 45.04 33.64
CA ALA A 31 -26.61 45.38 33.39
C ALA A 31 -26.98 45.14 31.90
N ALA A 32 -28.24 44.95 31.44
CA ALA A 32 -29.47 44.41 32.07
C ALA A 32 -30.63 44.30 31.03
N VAL A 33 -31.47 43.24 31.14
CA VAL A 33 -32.93 43.20 30.81
C VAL A 33 -33.42 43.22 29.33
N ALA A 34 -34.61 42.62 29.12
CA ALA A 34 -35.50 42.59 27.92
C ALA A 34 -35.08 41.63 26.77
N GLU A 35 -35.84 40.59 26.39
CA GLU A 35 -37.19 40.53 25.71
C GLU A 35 -37.11 40.76 24.18
N ASN A 36 -37.91 40.13 23.29
CA ASN A 36 -39.07 39.24 23.48
C ASN A 36 -39.29 38.19 22.34
N THR A 37 -40.27 37.31 22.56
CA THR A 37 -40.99 36.31 21.75
C THR A 37 -40.95 36.23 20.20
N ALA A 38 -40.86 34.97 19.76
CA ALA A 38 -41.77 34.23 18.83
C ALA A 38 -41.88 34.55 17.31
N GLY A 39 -42.11 33.48 16.54
CA GLY A 39 -42.51 33.45 15.13
C GLY A 39 -42.57 32.00 14.62
N GLN A 40 -43.71 31.53 14.11
CA GLN A 40 -43.98 30.15 13.67
C GLN A 40 -44.66 30.18 12.28
N GLU A 41 -44.92 29.00 11.68
CA GLU A 41 -45.82 28.76 10.52
C GLU A 41 -45.25 29.04 9.11
N THR A 42 -45.75 28.45 8.01
CA THR A 42 -45.93 27.02 7.60
C THR A 42 -46.35 26.92 6.12
N GLY A 43 -46.05 25.80 5.44
CA GLY A 43 -46.69 25.39 4.16
C GLY A 43 -46.16 26.07 2.88
N GLU A 44 -46.54 25.62 1.66
CA GLU A 44 -47.18 24.35 1.28
C GLU A 44 -46.97 24.01 -0.24
N ASN A 45 -47.52 22.88 -0.67
CA ASN A 45 -47.44 22.16 -1.96
C ASN A 45 -47.50 22.94 -3.30
N GLY A 46 -46.99 22.31 -4.37
CA GLY A 46 -47.32 22.63 -5.78
C GLY A 46 -46.74 21.63 -6.80
N GLN A 47 -47.59 21.01 -7.62
CA GLN A 47 -47.23 20.01 -8.65
C GLN A 47 -48.19 20.12 -9.85
N GLU A 48 -47.70 20.09 -11.10
CA GLU A 48 -48.53 19.88 -12.30
C GLU A 48 -47.74 19.26 -13.48
N THR A 49 -48.40 19.02 -14.63
CA THR A 49 -47.99 18.05 -15.67
C THR A 49 -48.18 18.56 -17.12
N GLY A 50 -47.67 17.83 -18.12
CA GLY A 50 -47.86 18.12 -19.56
C GLY A 50 -47.48 16.94 -20.48
N GLU A 51 -48.10 16.84 -21.65
CA GLU A 51 -48.14 15.63 -22.50
C GLU A 51 -47.35 15.70 -23.84
N VAL A 52 -47.34 14.58 -24.56
CA VAL A 52 -46.66 14.31 -25.86
C VAL A 52 -47.55 14.73 -27.07
N PRO A 53 -47.06 14.71 -28.33
CA PRO A 53 -47.29 13.52 -29.17
C PRO A 53 -46.20 13.15 -30.21
N ALA A 54 -46.36 11.94 -30.76
CA ALA A 54 -45.68 11.32 -31.91
C ALA A 54 -46.17 11.91 -33.28
N ALA A 55 -45.69 11.54 -34.49
CA ALA A 55 -44.45 10.98 -35.06
C ALA A 55 -44.64 10.94 -36.61
N GLU A 56 -43.61 10.61 -37.41
CA GLU A 56 -43.83 10.01 -38.75
C GLU A 56 -42.61 9.19 -39.26
N GLU A 57 -42.79 8.49 -40.38
CA GLU A 57 -42.00 7.34 -40.87
C GLU A 57 -41.73 7.49 -42.38
N THR A 58 -40.58 7.03 -42.91
CA THR A 58 -40.46 6.33 -44.21
C THR A 58 -39.02 5.95 -44.63
N ALA A 59 -38.93 4.80 -45.31
CA ALA A 59 -37.91 4.34 -46.25
C ALA A 59 -38.68 3.69 -47.45
N PRO A 60 -38.10 2.95 -48.44
CA PRO A 60 -36.71 2.62 -48.75
C PRO A 60 -36.35 2.83 -50.26
N GLY A 61 -35.27 2.21 -50.78
CA GLY A 61 -35.09 2.03 -52.23
C GLY A 61 -33.71 1.55 -52.72
N ASP A 62 -33.71 0.49 -53.52
CA ASP A 62 -32.57 -0.13 -54.23
C ASP A 62 -32.50 0.38 -55.71
N THR A 63 -31.54 0.06 -56.62
CA THR A 63 -30.35 -0.84 -56.67
C THR A 63 -29.28 -0.13 -57.58
N GLU A 64 -28.37 -0.65 -58.44
CA GLU A 64 -27.95 -1.97 -58.98
C GLU A 64 -26.51 -1.90 -59.56
N THR A 65 -25.82 -3.05 -59.67
CA THR A 65 -24.72 -3.40 -60.63
C THR A 65 -23.33 -2.71 -60.65
N VAL A 66 -22.33 -3.55 -61.03
CA VAL A 66 -20.96 -3.20 -61.47
C VAL A 66 -20.92 -3.11 -63.02
N PRO A 67 -19.85 -2.58 -63.65
CA PRO A 67 -18.89 -3.52 -64.25
C PRO A 67 -17.41 -3.07 -64.14
N ALA A 68 -16.49 -3.99 -64.46
CA ALA A 68 -15.05 -3.73 -64.56
C ALA A 68 -14.52 -4.06 -65.96
N ASP A 69 -13.66 -3.20 -66.50
CA ASP A 69 -12.73 -3.41 -67.63
C ASP A 69 -11.93 -2.10 -67.85
N ASN A 70 -10.72 -2.03 -68.43
CA ASN A 70 -9.81 -3.07 -68.92
C ASN A 70 -8.33 -2.57 -68.87
N THR A 71 -7.40 -3.36 -69.43
CA THR A 71 -6.01 -3.14 -69.91
C THR A 71 -5.58 -1.69 -70.29
N GLU A 72 -4.29 -1.32 -70.39
CA GLU A 72 -3.16 -2.08 -70.98
C GLU A 72 -1.75 -1.57 -70.61
N THR A 73 -0.74 -2.43 -70.82
CA THR A 73 0.75 -2.27 -70.93
C THR A 73 1.47 -0.93 -70.72
N GLY A 74 2.68 -0.99 -70.13
CA GLY A 74 3.70 0.08 -70.21
C GLY A 74 5.05 -0.27 -69.57
N THR A 75 5.86 -1.12 -70.22
CA THR A 75 7.24 -1.46 -69.79
C THR A 75 8.25 -0.60 -70.54
N GLU A 76 9.19 0.07 -69.85
CA GLU A 76 10.60 0.22 -70.30
C GLU A 76 11.52 0.85 -69.24
N GLU A 77 12.68 0.22 -69.04
CA GLU A 77 13.92 0.63 -68.38
C GLU A 77 15.05 -0.13 -69.13
N PRO A 78 16.35 0.22 -69.05
CA PRO A 78 16.99 1.38 -68.41
C PRO A 78 17.98 2.12 -69.35
N GLU A 79 18.73 3.10 -68.83
CA GLU A 79 20.03 3.50 -69.41
C GLU A 79 21.12 3.56 -68.32
N THR A 80 22.33 3.10 -68.66
CA THR A 80 23.49 2.96 -67.74
C THR A 80 24.78 3.39 -68.44
N THR A 81 25.66 4.15 -67.78
CA THR A 81 27.05 4.44 -68.23
C THR A 81 27.92 4.87 -67.02
N PRO A 82 29.27 4.79 -67.06
CA PRO A 82 29.91 3.67 -66.36
C PRO A 82 31.11 4.05 -65.45
N GLU A 83 31.63 3.00 -64.78
CA GLU A 83 33.04 2.70 -64.44
C GLU A 83 34.09 3.85 -64.43
N GLU A 84 34.83 3.94 -63.32
CA GLU A 84 36.30 3.83 -63.37
C GLU A 84 36.80 2.82 -62.33
N GLU A 85 37.89 2.12 -62.65
CA GLU A 85 38.52 1.05 -61.88
C GLU A 85 39.94 1.46 -61.50
N SER A 86 40.40 1.14 -60.28
CA SER A 86 41.83 1.18 -59.96
C SER A 86 42.23 0.12 -58.94
N THR A 87 43.08 -0.81 -59.37
CA THR A 87 43.73 -1.87 -58.56
C THR A 87 45.07 -1.41 -58.00
N GLU A 88 45.57 -2.02 -56.91
CA GLU A 88 46.82 -2.83 -56.93
C GLU A 88 47.29 -3.29 -55.51
N SER A 89 47.91 -4.48 -55.48
CA SER A 89 48.77 -5.07 -54.42
C SER A 89 48.14 -5.70 -53.16
N GLU A 90 48.62 -6.91 -52.87
CA GLU A 90 48.22 -7.77 -51.75
C GLU A 90 49.48 -8.31 -51.02
N LYS A 91 49.39 -8.51 -49.68
CA LYS A 91 50.14 -9.51 -48.87
C LYS A 91 51.62 -9.18 -48.52
N PRO A 92 52.17 -9.61 -47.34
CA PRO A 92 51.69 -10.64 -46.39
C PRO A 92 51.34 -10.21 -44.95
N SER A 93 50.68 -11.14 -44.27
CA SER A 93 50.22 -11.14 -42.88
C SER A 93 51.34 -11.32 -41.84
N GLU A 94 51.16 -10.74 -40.66
CA GLU A 94 51.65 -11.32 -39.39
C GLU A 94 50.47 -11.83 -38.54
N ASP A 95 50.80 -12.68 -37.56
CA ASP A 95 49.85 -13.48 -36.77
C ASP A 95 49.36 -12.70 -35.54
N GLY A 96 48.03 -12.55 -35.42
CA GLY A 96 47.38 -11.76 -34.37
C GLY A 96 46.11 -12.44 -33.88
N SER A 97 46.15 -12.96 -32.66
CA SER A 97 44.99 -13.58 -31.99
C SER A 97 44.05 -12.51 -31.45
N GLU A 98 43.22 -11.94 -32.31
CA GLU A 98 42.15 -11.03 -31.89
C GLU A 98 41.04 -11.80 -31.16
N THR A 99 40.92 -11.55 -29.85
CA THR A 99 39.66 -11.73 -29.12
C THR A 99 38.57 -10.95 -29.86
N PRO A 100 37.34 -11.46 -30.02
CA PRO A 100 36.25 -10.68 -30.58
C PRO A 100 36.10 -9.37 -29.79
N ALA A 101 36.23 -8.24 -30.47
CA ALA A 101 35.77 -6.98 -29.93
C ALA A 101 34.24 -7.04 -29.91
N GLU A 102 33.64 -6.68 -28.77
CA GLU A 102 32.20 -6.44 -28.72
C GLU A 102 31.88 -5.27 -29.66
N GLU A 103 30.87 -5.44 -30.52
CA GLU A 103 30.36 -4.35 -31.34
C GLU A 103 29.63 -3.36 -30.41
N GLU A 104 30.33 -2.30 -30.01
CA GLU A 104 29.80 -1.19 -29.21
C GLU A 104 28.64 -0.54 -29.99
N GLN A 105 27.41 -0.98 -29.69
CA GLN A 105 26.22 -0.58 -30.43
C GLN A 105 25.97 0.92 -30.25
N GLU A 106 25.87 1.67 -31.35
CA GLU A 106 25.53 3.09 -31.27
C GLU A 106 24.16 3.27 -30.58
N PRO A 107 24.05 4.17 -29.58
CA PRO A 107 22.83 4.30 -28.79
C PRO A 107 21.64 4.76 -29.64
N PRO A 108 20.40 4.37 -29.28
CA PRO A 108 19.22 4.56 -30.11
C PRO A 108 18.95 6.03 -30.43
N ALA A 109 18.77 6.34 -31.73
CA ALA A 109 18.60 7.70 -32.23
C ALA A 109 17.30 8.37 -31.73
N LEU A 110 17.45 9.28 -30.77
CA LEU A 110 16.36 10.03 -30.11
C LEU A 110 15.75 11.12 -31.01
N SER A 111 14.42 11.30 -30.97
CA SER A 111 13.71 12.35 -31.72
C SER A 111 13.99 13.79 -31.25
N GLU A 112 14.41 13.96 -30.00
CA GLU A 112 14.78 15.25 -29.42
C GLU A 112 15.93 15.08 -28.42
N THR A 113 16.80 16.07 -28.30
CA THR A 113 17.94 16.03 -27.39
C THR A 113 17.47 16.23 -25.93
N PRO A 114 17.74 15.30 -25.00
CA PRO A 114 17.45 15.51 -23.59
C PRO A 114 18.35 16.58 -22.99
N ALA A 115 17.90 17.21 -21.91
CA ALA A 115 18.77 18.06 -21.10
C ALA A 115 19.75 17.20 -20.29
N ASP A 116 20.99 17.67 -20.11
CA ASP A 116 22.14 16.92 -19.56
C ASP A 116 21.81 16.12 -18.29
N TRP A 117 21.04 16.70 -17.35
CA TRP A 117 20.65 16.08 -16.07
C TRP A 117 19.67 14.89 -16.21
N ALA A 118 19.03 14.74 -17.37
CA ALA A 118 18.06 13.70 -17.69
C ALA A 118 18.51 12.81 -18.86
N ALA A 119 19.72 13.02 -19.41
CA ALA A 119 20.19 12.29 -20.60
C ALA A 119 20.27 10.78 -20.35
N ASP A 120 21.02 10.35 -19.33
CA ASP A 120 21.18 8.95 -18.93
C ASP A 120 19.83 8.27 -18.70
N ALA A 121 18.92 8.97 -18.00
CA ALA A 121 17.58 8.47 -17.68
C ALA A 121 16.70 8.28 -18.93
N VAL A 122 16.85 9.12 -19.96
CA VAL A 122 16.15 8.99 -21.23
C VAL A 122 16.72 7.83 -22.06
N TYR A 123 18.04 7.66 -22.12
CA TYR A 123 18.65 6.49 -22.78
C TYR A 123 18.24 5.18 -22.10
N PHE A 124 18.41 5.08 -20.78
CA PHE A 124 17.96 3.94 -19.98
C PHE A 124 16.49 3.58 -20.24
N CYS A 125 15.60 4.57 -20.27
CA CYS A 125 14.17 4.31 -20.51
C CYS A 125 13.86 3.92 -21.97
N VAL A 126 14.68 4.29 -22.95
CA VAL A 126 14.52 3.86 -24.34
C VAL A 126 15.07 2.45 -24.54
N GLU A 127 16.28 2.19 -24.04
CA GLU A 127 16.98 0.90 -24.14
C GLU A 127 16.18 -0.23 -23.48
N ASN A 128 15.57 0.04 -22.32
CA ASN A 128 14.70 -0.91 -21.62
C ASN A 128 13.22 -0.83 -22.06
N GLY A 129 12.90 -0.21 -23.20
CA GLY A 129 11.55 -0.18 -23.80
C GLY A 129 10.47 0.59 -23.04
N ILE A 130 10.80 1.18 -21.89
CA ILE A 130 9.91 1.95 -21.00
C ILE A 130 9.25 3.11 -21.76
N ILE A 131 10.03 3.82 -22.59
CA ILE A 131 9.56 4.90 -23.48
C ILE A 131 9.98 4.67 -24.93
N ASP A 132 9.21 5.23 -25.86
CA ASP A 132 9.50 5.21 -27.29
C ASP A 132 10.47 6.35 -27.68
N ALA A 133 11.52 6.02 -28.44
CA ALA A 133 12.57 6.94 -28.88
C ALA A 133 12.10 8.08 -29.81
N GLN A 134 10.93 7.92 -30.45
CA GLN A 134 10.41 8.84 -31.47
C GLN A 134 9.28 9.75 -30.96
N ASN A 135 8.72 9.45 -29.79
CA ASN A 135 7.60 10.16 -29.16
C ASN A 135 7.94 10.58 -27.72
N LEU A 136 9.19 11.00 -27.49
CA LEU A 136 9.74 11.32 -26.17
C LEU A 136 8.94 12.41 -25.44
N ARG A 137 8.63 13.53 -26.12
CA ARG A 137 7.83 14.68 -25.64
C ARG A 137 8.28 15.18 -24.25
N LEU A 138 9.59 15.28 -24.05
CA LEU A 138 10.26 15.42 -22.74
C LEU A 138 9.74 16.58 -21.89
N SER A 139 9.58 17.76 -22.49
CA SER A 139 9.08 18.96 -21.80
C SER A 139 7.55 19.04 -21.67
N ALA A 140 6.79 18.07 -22.20
CA ALA A 140 5.34 18.04 -22.05
C ALA A 140 4.93 17.60 -20.64
N GLN A 141 3.77 18.07 -20.18
CA GLN A 141 3.13 17.55 -18.98
C GLN A 141 2.68 16.11 -19.22
N ALA A 142 2.92 15.21 -18.27
CA ALA A 142 2.54 13.81 -18.37
C ALA A 142 1.12 13.55 -17.89
N THR A 143 0.44 12.59 -18.52
CA THR A 143 -0.86 12.07 -18.10
C THR A 143 -0.76 10.86 -17.17
N ARG A 144 -1.82 10.55 -16.43
CA ARG A 144 -1.93 9.34 -15.60
C ARG A 144 -1.76 8.06 -16.43
N ALA A 145 -2.25 8.04 -17.67
CA ALA A 145 -2.03 6.97 -18.64
C ALA A 145 -0.56 6.80 -19.05
N GLU A 146 0.15 7.89 -19.35
CA GLU A 146 1.58 7.84 -19.70
C GLU A 146 2.42 7.33 -18.53
N LEU A 147 2.14 7.77 -17.29
CA LEU A 147 2.84 7.24 -16.11
C LEU A 147 2.51 5.76 -15.87
N ALA A 148 1.24 5.35 -15.95
CA ALA A 148 0.86 3.94 -15.86
C ALA A 148 1.60 3.07 -16.89
N THR A 149 1.76 3.57 -18.13
CA THR A 149 2.49 2.89 -19.21
C THR A 149 3.99 2.75 -18.91
N MET A 150 4.63 3.77 -18.36
CA MET A 150 6.05 3.69 -18.01
C MET A 150 6.29 2.66 -16.87
N LEU A 151 5.46 2.70 -15.82
CA LEU A 151 5.64 1.83 -14.65
C LEU A 151 5.31 0.36 -14.94
N THR A 152 4.28 0.09 -15.75
CA THR A 152 3.93 -1.29 -16.14
C THR A 152 4.95 -1.93 -17.07
N ARG A 153 5.59 -1.14 -17.96
CA ARG A 153 6.72 -1.60 -18.78
C ARG A 153 7.98 -1.85 -17.96
N LEU A 154 8.32 -0.94 -17.04
CA LEU A 154 9.45 -1.11 -16.13
C LEU A 154 9.34 -2.43 -15.35
N LEU A 155 8.15 -2.74 -14.82
CA LEU A 155 7.87 -3.95 -14.05
C LEU A 155 7.35 -5.12 -14.91
N ALA A 156 7.39 -5.05 -16.25
CA ALA A 156 6.87 -6.06 -17.18
C ALA A 156 5.52 -6.70 -16.74
N VAL A 157 4.56 -5.87 -16.30
CA VAL A 157 3.31 -6.34 -15.68
C VAL A 157 2.38 -6.92 -16.74
N GLU A 158 2.22 -8.24 -16.78
CA GLU A 158 1.33 -8.88 -17.76
C GLU A 158 -0.14 -8.91 -17.34
N ARG A 159 -0.42 -9.14 -16.05
CA ARG A 159 -1.76 -9.34 -15.49
C ARG A 159 -2.66 -8.12 -15.75
N GLN A 160 -3.88 -8.35 -16.23
CA GLN A 160 -4.85 -7.30 -16.60
C GLN A 160 -6.13 -7.38 -15.76
N ALA A 161 -6.55 -6.25 -15.18
CA ALA A 161 -7.80 -6.09 -14.42
C ALA A 161 -9.00 -5.76 -15.33
N ASP A 162 -10.21 -6.21 -14.97
CA ASP A 162 -11.43 -5.89 -15.71
C ASP A 162 -11.85 -4.42 -15.52
N LEU A 163 -11.61 -3.60 -16.54
CA LEU A 163 -11.94 -2.17 -16.50
C LEU A 163 -13.40 -1.83 -16.83
N ARG A 164 -14.30 -2.81 -17.04
CA ARG A 164 -15.72 -2.57 -17.38
C ARG A 164 -16.50 -1.75 -16.34
N GLY A 165 -15.99 -1.64 -15.11
CA GLY A 165 -16.56 -0.80 -14.06
C GLY A 165 -16.27 0.71 -14.21
N TYR A 166 -15.32 1.10 -15.07
CA TYR A 166 -14.90 2.48 -15.26
C TYR A 166 -15.55 3.12 -16.50
N VAL A 167 -15.95 4.40 -16.38
CA VAL A 167 -16.72 5.10 -17.43
C VAL A 167 -15.91 6.08 -18.28
N ASP A 168 -14.61 6.21 -17.99
CA ASP A 168 -13.69 7.17 -18.62
C ASP A 168 -12.51 6.50 -19.36
N ILE A 169 -12.72 5.25 -19.79
CA ILE A 169 -11.76 4.41 -20.51
C ILE A 169 -12.50 3.40 -21.39
N ALA A 170 -11.99 3.10 -22.59
CA ALA A 170 -12.58 2.15 -23.54
C ALA A 170 -11.55 1.15 -24.09
N PRO A 171 -11.93 -0.11 -24.43
CA PRO A 171 -11.01 -1.14 -24.94
C PRO A 171 -10.26 -0.83 -26.26
N GLY A 172 -10.50 0.32 -26.88
CA GLY A 172 -9.76 0.81 -28.06
C GLY A 172 -8.81 1.98 -27.76
N ASP A 173 -8.72 2.44 -26.50
CA ASP A 173 -7.76 3.46 -26.10
C ASP A 173 -6.34 2.87 -26.09
N TRP A 174 -5.34 3.62 -26.60
CA TRP A 174 -3.95 3.15 -26.70
C TRP A 174 -3.34 2.76 -25.34
N TYR A 175 -3.86 3.32 -24.25
CA TYR A 175 -3.43 3.05 -22.87
C TYR A 175 -4.27 1.98 -22.16
N TYR A 176 -5.26 1.35 -22.81
CA TYR A 176 -6.21 0.46 -22.12
C TYR A 176 -5.52 -0.69 -21.37
N GLU A 177 -4.60 -1.37 -22.06
CA GLU A 177 -3.78 -2.46 -21.53
C GLU A 177 -2.88 -2.00 -20.38
N ALA A 178 -2.05 -0.97 -20.60
CA ALA A 178 -1.18 -0.40 -19.58
C ALA A 178 -1.93 0.12 -18.33
N VAL A 179 -3.15 0.65 -18.50
CA VAL A 179 -3.99 1.09 -17.39
C VAL A 179 -4.64 -0.11 -16.69
N SER A 180 -5.01 -1.16 -17.42
CA SER A 180 -5.51 -2.43 -16.86
C SER A 180 -4.44 -3.17 -16.05
N GLN A 181 -3.20 -3.17 -16.54
CA GLN A 181 -2.01 -3.69 -15.86
C GLN A 181 -1.69 -2.86 -14.60
N ALA A 182 -1.69 -1.54 -14.70
CA ALA A 182 -1.41 -0.66 -13.55
C ALA A 182 -2.49 -0.75 -12.45
N VAL A 183 -3.73 -1.09 -12.80
CA VAL A 183 -4.78 -1.40 -11.82
C VAL A 183 -4.54 -2.78 -11.19
N ALA A 184 -4.25 -3.82 -11.98
CA ALA A 184 -3.99 -5.18 -11.47
C ALA A 184 -2.75 -5.28 -10.55
N ALA A 185 -1.76 -4.41 -10.75
CA ALA A 185 -0.59 -4.29 -9.89
C ALA A 185 -0.79 -3.32 -8.70
N GLY A 186 -1.99 -2.78 -8.47
CA GLY A 186 -2.30 -1.83 -7.38
C GLY A 186 -1.71 -0.42 -7.53
N ILE A 187 -0.80 -0.21 -8.49
CA ILE A 187 -0.08 1.04 -8.75
C ILE A 187 -1.06 2.20 -8.99
N LEU A 188 -2.02 1.99 -9.91
CA LEU A 188 -3.03 2.97 -10.30
C LEU A 188 -4.38 2.68 -9.65
N THR A 189 -4.81 3.54 -8.72
CA THR A 189 -6.16 3.49 -8.15
C THR A 189 -7.07 4.56 -8.75
N GLY A 190 -8.31 4.17 -9.03
CA GLY A 190 -9.37 5.09 -9.45
C GLY A 190 -10.01 5.89 -8.29
N SER A 191 -11.07 6.62 -8.61
CA SER A 191 -11.91 7.35 -7.67
C SER A 191 -13.37 7.18 -8.09
N GLY A 192 -14.11 6.35 -7.36
CA GLY A 192 -15.40 5.83 -7.83
C GLY A 192 -15.22 5.04 -9.13
N ASN A 193 -16.09 5.30 -10.12
CA ASN A 193 -16.05 4.69 -11.45
C ASN A 193 -15.17 5.45 -12.46
N GLN A 194 -14.12 6.15 -12.01
CA GLN A 194 -13.19 6.89 -12.88
C GLN A 194 -11.71 6.59 -12.59
N LEU A 195 -10.89 6.37 -13.62
CA LEU A 195 -9.43 6.23 -13.53
C LEU A 195 -8.68 7.52 -13.91
N LYS A 196 -9.35 8.40 -14.67
CA LYS A 196 -8.86 9.67 -15.21
C LYS A 196 -7.59 9.52 -16.05
N PRO A 197 -7.51 8.55 -17.01
CA PRO A 197 -6.28 8.21 -17.71
C PRO A 197 -5.68 9.41 -18.48
N GLY A 198 -6.51 10.14 -19.23
CA GLY A 198 -6.08 11.32 -19.99
C GLY A 198 -5.86 12.61 -19.19
N TYR A 199 -5.97 12.59 -17.86
CA TYR A 199 -5.71 13.77 -17.03
C TYR A 199 -4.21 13.92 -16.77
N THR A 200 -3.70 15.16 -16.83
CA THR A 200 -2.36 15.52 -16.35
C THR A 200 -2.17 15.07 -14.91
N VAL A 201 -1.06 14.39 -14.62
CA VAL A 201 -0.72 13.93 -13.27
C VAL A 201 0.05 15.02 -12.49
N THR A 202 -0.37 15.28 -11.25
CA THR A 202 0.35 16.20 -10.35
C THR A 202 1.53 15.51 -9.68
N ARG A 203 2.51 16.27 -9.19
CA ARG A 203 3.70 15.72 -8.50
C ARG A 203 3.34 14.79 -7.34
N GLN A 204 2.34 15.13 -6.52
CA GLN A 204 1.91 14.25 -5.42
C GLN A 204 1.21 12.97 -5.89
N GLU A 205 0.44 13.00 -6.99
CA GLU A 205 -0.15 11.78 -7.57
C GLU A 205 0.94 10.87 -8.16
N ALA A 206 1.93 11.45 -8.84
CA ALA A 206 3.07 10.72 -9.34
C ALA A 206 3.87 10.07 -8.21
N MET A 207 4.11 10.81 -7.11
CA MET A 207 4.76 10.27 -5.90
C MET A 207 3.96 9.12 -5.27
N VAL A 208 2.63 9.15 -5.27
CA VAL A 208 1.80 8.03 -4.80
C VAL A 208 1.90 6.80 -5.72
N MET A 209 1.89 6.99 -7.05
CA MET A 209 2.07 5.88 -7.99
C MET A 209 3.48 5.28 -7.91
N LEU A 210 4.53 6.12 -7.80
CA LEU A 210 5.91 5.69 -7.63
C LEU A 210 6.12 4.96 -6.29
N SER A 211 5.59 5.50 -5.18
CA SER A 211 5.64 4.85 -3.86
C SER A 211 5.08 3.42 -3.91
N ARG A 212 3.96 3.20 -4.60
CA ARG A 212 3.39 1.86 -4.80
C ARG A 212 4.21 0.98 -5.74
N CYS A 213 4.76 1.55 -6.81
CA CYS A 213 5.56 0.86 -7.82
C CYS A 213 6.97 0.45 -7.33
N PHE A 214 7.42 0.95 -6.19
CA PHE A 214 8.71 0.62 -5.59
C PHE A 214 8.61 0.29 -4.08
N GLY A 215 7.44 -0.15 -3.60
CA GLY A 215 7.21 -0.64 -2.24
C GLY A 215 7.45 0.35 -1.10
N ALA A 216 7.58 1.66 -1.38
CA ALA A 216 8.11 2.66 -0.45
C ALA A 216 7.22 2.96 0.77
N GLY A 217 6.01 2.38 0.83
CA GLY A 217 5.11 2.46 1.97
C GLY A 217 4.69 3.89 2.37
N ALA A 218 4.31 4.04 3.63
CA ALA A 218 4.05 5.33 4.26
C ALA A 218 5.21 5.69 5.19
N GLY A 219 5.96 6.76 4.87
CA GLY A 219 7.03 7.27 5.71
C GLY A 219 6.53 8.22 6.81
N ASN A 220 7.45 8.63 7.68
CA ASN A 220 7.13 9.54 8.78
C ASN A 220 6.70 10.93 8.27
N THR A 221 5.40 11.22 8.31
CA THR A 221 4.83 12.49 7.80
C THR A 221 5.35 13.74 8.53
N ALA A 222 5.98 13.61 9.71
CA ALA A 222 6.66 14.72 10.36
C ALA A 222 7.84 15.26 9.54
N LEU A 223 8.43 14.46 8.64
CA LEU A 223 9.47 14.89 7.69
C LEU A 223 8.97 15.97 6.72
N LEU A 224 7.66 16.01 6.41
CA LEU A 224 7.09 17.03 5.52
C LEU A 224 7.31 18.45 6.08
N ASN A 225 7.44 18.61 7.40
CA ASN A 225 7.64 19.93 8.04
C ASN A 225 8.98 20.60 7.71
N SER A 226 9.93 19.95 7.03
CA SER A 226 11.11 20.62 6.48
C SER A 226 10.84 21.42 5.19
N TYR A 227 9.66 21.27 4.59
CA TYR A 227 9.27 21.91 3.34
C TYR A 227 8.30 23.07 3.58
N SER A 228 8.51 24.19 2.88
CA SER A 228 7.75 25.44 3.05
C SER A 228 6.30 25.33 2.58
N ASP A 229 6.01 24.39 1.68
CA ASP A 229 4.70 24.13 1.09
C ASP A 229 4.05 22.84 1.60
N CYS A 230 4.50 22.28 2.73
CA CYS A 230 4.02 21.02 3.31
C CYS A 230 2.49 20.95 3.47
N ALA A 231 1.84 22.06 3.86
CA ALA A 231 0.39 22.19 3.98
C ALA A 231 -0.36 22.16 2.63
N SER A 232 0.36 22.08 1.50
CA SER A 232 -0.20 21.83 0.17
C SER A 232 -0.15 20.35 -0.24
N VAL A 233 0.49 19.48 0.54
CA VAL A 233 0.41 18.02 0.34
C VAL A 233 -0.95 17.56 0.85
N GLU A 234 -1.75 16.90 0.01
CA GLU A 234 -3.04 16.37 0.44
C GLU A 234 -2.87 15.19 1.42
N PRO A 235 -3.75 15.00 2.42
CA PRO A 235 -3.59 13.95 3.44
C PRO A 235 -3.42 12.54 2.89
N TRP A 236 -4.10 12.21 1.78
CA TRP A 236 -3.99 10.91 1.10
C TRP A 236 -2.65 10.67 0.39
N ALA A 237 -1.87 11.73 0.14
CA ALA A 237 -0.53 11.64 -0.45
C ALA A 237 0.58 11.71 0.62
N ALA A 238 0.29 12.26 1.81
CA ALA A 238 1.30 12.60 2.82
C ALA A 238 2.23 11.44 3.20
N GLY A 239 1.70 10.24 3.43
CA GLY A 239 2.51 9.06 3.76
C GLY A 239 3.46 8.64 2.64
N ALA A 240 2.97 8.52 1.41
CA ALA A 240 3.78 8.15 0.25
C ALA A 240 4.87 9.19 -0.07
N VAL A 241 4.52 10.48 0.00
CA VAL A 241 5.49 11.58 -0.19
C VAL A 241 6.55 11.54 0.91
N ALA A 242 6.18 11.28 2.16
CA ALA A 242 7.12 11.13 3.27
C ALA A 242 8.02 9.89 3.13
N GLY A 243 7.50 8.77 2.61
CA GLY A 243 8.29 7.54 2.35
C GLY A 243 9.39 7.78 1.33
N LEU A 244 9.05 8.43 0.21
CA LEU A 244 10.05 8.81 -0.82
C LEU A 244 11.06 9.87 -0.33
N ILE A 245 10.70 10.71 0.65
CA ILE A 245 11.65 11.62 1.31
C ILE A 245 12.57 10.84 2.27
N GLU A 246 12.04 9.89 3.05
CA GLU A 246 12.83 9.07 3.99
C GLU A 246 13.83 8.15 3.26
N GLN A 247 13.47 7.66 2.08
CA GLN A 247 14.36 6.93 1.18
C GLN A 247 15.34 7.83 0.39
N GLY A 248 15.25 9.16 0.53
CA GLY A 248 16.12 10.13 -0.15
C GLY A 248 15.83 10.38 -1.64
N ILE A 249 14.82 9.72 -2.19
CA ILE A 249 14.40 9.75 -3.60
C ILE A 249 13.78 11.11 -3.96
N VAL A 250 13.01 11.69 -3.04
CA VAL A 250 12.39 13.01 -3.21
C VAL A 250 13.09 14.04 -2.31
N SER A 251 13.91 14.88 -2.91
CA SER A 251 14.57 16.01 -2.24
C SER A 251 13.83 17.35 -2.38
N GLY A 252 12.96 17.48 -3.39
CA GLY A 252 12.22 18.72 -3.71
C GLY A 252 13.05 19.76 -4.48
N TYR A 253 12.45 20.92 -4.76
CA TYR A 253 13.16 22.05 -5.38
C TYR A 253 13.65 22.99 -4.26
N GLY A 254 14.72 22.60 -3.58
CA GLY A 254 15.25 23.33 -2.42
C GLY A 254 14.43 23.08 -1.15
N GLN A 255 13.40 23.91 -0.90
CA GLN A 255 12.47 23.73 0.23
C GLN A 255 11.01 23.56 -0.21
N GLU A 256 10.72 23.45 -1.51
CA GLU A 256 9.36 23.27 -2.04
C GLU A 256 9.19 21.87 -2.67
N LEU A 257 8.14 21.16 -2.29
CA LEU A 257 7.74 19.89 -2.91
C LEU A 257 6.98 20.12 -4.22
N SER A 258 6.30 21.27 -4.35
CA SER A 258 5.37 21.63 -5.44
C SER A 258 4.29 20.57 -5.68
N PRO A 259 3.58 20.06 -4.66
CA PRO A 259 2.79 18.82 -4.75
C PRO A 259 1.65 18.90 -5.79
N LYS A 260 1.00 20.06 -5.93
CA LYS A 260 -0.11 20.29 -6.87
C LYS A 260 0.32 20.77 -8.26
N LYS A 261 1.63 20.92 -8.52
CA LYS A 261 2.19 21.26 -9.84
C LYS A 261 2.08 20.03 -10.76
N PRO A 262 1.67 20.18 -12.03
CA PRO A 262 1.92 19.18 -13.07
C PRO A 262 3.39 18.75 -13.12
N ILE A 263 3.64 17.46 -13.33
CA ILE A 263 4.98 16.93 -13.61
C ILE A 263 5.19 16.77 -15.12
N THR A 264 6.41 17.03 -15.58
CA THR A 264 6.79 16.82 -16.98
C THR A 264 7.28 15.39 -17.24
N ARG A 265 7.22 14.93 -18.50
CA ARG A 265 7.68 13.58 -18.88
C ARG A 265 9.15 13.35 -18.52
N GLN A 266 10.03 14.32 -18.75
CA GLN A 266 11.44 14.26 -18.32
C GLN A 266 11.63 14.17 -16.79
N GLU A 267 10.79 14.83 -15.99
CA GLU A 267 10.85 14.75 -14.53
C GLU A 267 10.39 13.36 -14.02
N LEU A 268 9.43 12.72 -14.70
CA LEU A 268 9.05 11.32 -14.42
C LEU A 268 10.13 10.33 -14.84
N ILE A 269 10.68 10.48 -16.05
CA ILE A 269 11.74 9.62 -16.58
C ILE A 269 12.96 9.63 -15.64
N ARG A 270 13.35 10.81 -15.12
CA ARG A 270 14.43 10.90 -14.12
C ARG A 270 14.09 10.18 -12.82
N LEU A 271 12.89 10.37 -12.27
CA LEU A 271 12.46 9.67 -11.05
C LEU A 271 12.42 8.15 -11.23
N ILE A 272 11.96 7.67 -12.38
CA ILE A 272 11.92 6.23 -12.71
C ILE A 272 13.35 5.66 -12.77
N TYR A 273 14.28 6.35 -13.43
CA TYR A 273 15.70 5.97 -13.46
C TYR A 273 16.34 5.94 -12.06
N ASP A 274 16.16 7.01 -11.27
CA ASP A 274 16.71 7.12 -9.92
C ASP A 274 16.17 6.05 -8.96
N MET A 275 14.95 5.54 -9.20
CA MET A 275 14.33 4.49 -8.39
C MET A 275 14.62 3.07 -8.89
N ALA A 276 14.69 2.84 -10.20
CA ALA A 276 14.94 1.54 -10.79
C ALA A 276 16.40 1.10 -10.66
N GLY A 277 17.36 2.00 -10.90
CA GLY A 277 18.79 1.71 -10.94
C GLY A 277 19.21 0.90 -12.17
N GLN A 278 18.83 -0.37 -12.23
CA GLN A 278 19.13 -1.30 -13.32
C GLN A 278 17.87 -2.09 -13.71
N VAL A 279 17.82 -2.62 -14.93
CA VAL A 279 16.86 -3.68 -15.32
C VAL A 279 17.67 -4.91 -15.73
N GLN A 280 17.21 -6.09 -15.33
CA GLN A 280 17.84 -7.37 -15.62
C GLN A 280 16.75 -8.37 -16.06
N THR A 281 16.81 -8.82 -17.32
CA THR A 281 15.83 -9.77 -17.89
C THR A 281 16.30 -11.22 -17.81
N GLU A 282 17.60 -11.44 -17.68
CA GLU A 282 18.28 -12.73 -17.68
C GLU A 282 19.03 -12.95 -16.36
N GLN A 283 19.26 -14.22 -15.99
CA GLN A 283 20.09 -14.59 -14.85
C GLN A 283 21.54 -14.07 -15.01
N PRO A 284 22.08 -13.27 -14.07
CA PRO A 284 23.48 -12.84 -14.09
C PRO A 284 24.47 -14.02 -13.90
N GLU A 285 25.78 -13.78 -14.14
CA GLU A 285 26.78 -14.78 -13.77
C GLU A 285 26.78 -15.05 -12.25
N ALA A 286 26.99 -16.30 -11.84
CA ALA A 286 27.02 -16.67 -10.42
C ALA A 286 28.14 -15.93 -9.66
N GLU A 287 27.89 -15.62 -8.38
CA GLU A 287 28.71 -14.76 -7.51
C GLU A 287 28.78 -13.27 -7.95
N THR A 288 27.96 -12.82 -8.91
CA THR A 288 27.87 -11.39 -9.30
C THR A 288 27.36 -10.52 -8.16
N VAL A 289 27.99 -9.35 -8.00
CA VAL A 289 27.54 -8.27 -7.11
C VAL A 289 27.00 -7.12 -7.95
N LEU A 290 25.68 -6.90 -7.92
CA LEU A 290 25.01 -5.77 -8.54
C LEU A 290 24.94 -4.60 -7.54
N THR A 291 25.42 -3.42 -7.92
CA THR A 291 25.38 -2.22 -7.06
C THR A 291 24.18 -1.34 -7.38
N GLY A 292 23.49 -0.86 -6.34
CA GLY A 292 22.26 -0.09 -6.48
C GLY A 292 21.03 -0.97 -6.67
N ASN A 293 19.92 -0.34 -7.03
CA ASN A 293 18.65 -1.02 -7.23
C ASN A 293 18.64 -1.84 -8.52
N VAL A 294 17.86 -2.93 -8.51
CA VAL A 294 17.70 -3.84 -9.64
C VAL A 294 16.22 -4.17 -9.82
N VAL A 295 15.70 -3.95 -11.02
CA VAL A 295 14.41 -4.52 -11.45
C VAL A 295 14.67 -5.83 -12.20
N TYR A 296 14.28 -6.96 -11.61
CA TYR A 296 14.42 -8.27 -12.23
C TYR A 296 13.11 -8.67 -12.92
N GLN A 297 13.20 -9.14 -14.16
CA GLN A 297 12.06 -9.55 -14.98
C GLN A 297 12.06 -11.06 -15.34
N GLY A 298 13.18 -11.78 -15.17
CA GLY A 298 13.31 -13.19 -15.54
C GLY A 298 12.63 -14.19 -14.59
N ASP A 299 12.49 -15.45 -15.01
CA ASP A 299 11.71 -16.48 -14.29
C ASP A 299 12.21 -16.81 -12.88
N SER A 300 13.52 -16.83 -12.65
CA SER A 300 14.14 -17.17 -11.36
C SER A 300 15.54 -16.57 -11.27
N LEU A 301 16.06 -16.33 -10.07
CA LEU A 301 17.32 -15.63 -9.82
C LEU A 301 18.13 -16.39 -8.76
N HIS A 302 19.42 -16.64 -9.01
CA HIS A 302 20.27 -17.36 -8.08
C HIS A 302 21.71 -16.85 -7.97
N ASP A 303 22.37 -17.17 -6.85
CA ASP A 303 23.81 -16.93 -6.57
C ASP A 303 24.29 -15.47 -6.72
N VAL A 304 23.43 -14.47 -6.51
CA VAL A 304 23.79 -13.04 -6.66
C VAL A 304 23.68 -12.24 -5.35
N THR A 305 24.50 -11.19 -5.24
CA THR A 305 24.40 -10.17 -4.19
C THR A 305 23.93 -8.84 -4.81
N ILE A 306 22.96 -8.17 -4.17
CA ILE A 306 22.41 -6.88 -4.62
C ILE A 306 22.62 -5.83 -3.52
N ASP A 307 23.46 -4.84 -3.78
CA ASP A 307 23.75 -3.73 -2.87
C ASP A 307 22.75 -2.57 -3.07
N GLY A 308 21.47 -2.89 -2.83
CA GLY A 308 20.31 -2.04 -3.07
C GLY A 308 19.00 -2.83 -2.90
N ASN A 309 17.90 -2.32 -3.46
CA ASN A 309 16.61 -3.02 -3.49
C ASN A 309 16.48 -3.92 -4.74
N LEU A 310 15.77 -5.04 -4.59
CA LEU A 310 15.37 -5.93 -5.68
C LEU A 310 13.85 -5.80 -5.93
N TYR A 311 13.48 -5.31 -7.10
CA TYR A 311 12.08 -5.22 -7.55
C TYR A 311 11.79 -6.37 -8.52
N LEU A 312 10.89 -7.29 -8.15
CA LEU A 312 10.47 -8.40 -8.99
C LEU A 312 9.29 -7.98 -9.87
N GLY A 313 9.57 -7.72 -11.14
CA GLY A 313 8.59 -7.55 -12.21
C GLY A 313 8.50 -8.78 -13.10
N GLY A 314 7.69 -8.74 -14.16
CA GLY A 314 7.44 -9.88 -15.04
C GLY A 314 6.56 -10.95 -14.37
N ALA A 315 5.75 -11.63 -15.18
CA ALA A 315 5.23 -12.94 -14.79
C ALA A 315 6.35 -13.98 -14.93
N ALA A 316 6.36 -14.98 -14.06
CA ALA A 316 7.00 -16.26 -14.34
C ALA A 316 5.92 -17.24 -14.83
N GLU A 317 6.27 -18.23 -15.67
CA GLU A 317 5.30 -19.24 -16.12
C GLU A 317 4.82 -20.14 -14.96
N GLU A 318 5.64 -20.30 -13.92
CA GLU A 318 5.36 -21.03 -12.68
C GLU A 318 5.75 -20.17 -11.44
N GLN A 319 6.18 -20.78 -10.33
CA GLN A 319 6.64 -20.06 -9.14
C GLN A 319 8.10 -19.59 -9.31
N ARG A 320 8.32 -18.27 -9.29
CA ARG A 320 9.65 -17.65 -9.35
C ARG A 320 10.48 -18.02 -8.13
N GLN A 321 11.62 -18.66 -8.33
CA GLN A 321 12.55 -19.03 -7.25
C GLN A 321 13.66 -17.96 -7.11
N LEU A 322 13.90 -17.53 -5.87
CA LEU A 322 15.12 -16.84 -5.48
C LEU A 322 15.97 -17.80 -4.66
N ASP A 323 17.19 -18.12 -5.10
CA ASP A 323 18.04 -19.14 -4.46
C ASP A 323 19.47 -18.61 -4.22
N ASN A 324 19.95 -18.64 -2.98
CA ASN A 324 21.23 -18.05 -2.56
C ASN A 324 21.38 -16.53 -2.89
N VAL A 325 20.26 -15.80 -2.90
CA VAL A 325 20.19 -14.35 -3.24
C VAL A 325 20.31 -13.47 -1.99
N GLN A 326 21.31 -12.60 -1.94
CA GLN A 326 21.56 -11.68 -0.82
C GLN A 326 21.25 -10.23 -1.21
N VAL A 327 20.29 -9.58 -0.53
CA VAL A 327 19.84 -8.22 -0.84
C VAL A 327 20.08 -7.31 0.36
N ASN A 328 20.88 -6.25 0.19
CA ASN A 328 21.20 -5.29 1.28
C ASN A 328 20.09 -4.25 1.53
N GLY A 329 19.02 -4.27 0.72
CA GLY A 329 17.77 -3.53 0.89
C GLY A 329 16.54 -4.44 0.89
N ALA A 330 15.42 -3.92 0.40
CA ALA A 330 14.15 -4.66 0.32
C ALA A 330 14.07 -5.55 -0.93
N ILE A 331 13.39 -6.69 -0.80
CA ILE A 331 12.83 -7.42 -1.95
C ILE A 331 11.38 -6.98 -2.10
N VAL A 332 10.93 -6.61 -3.30
CA VAL A 332 9.57 -6.08 -3.53
C VAL A 332 8.90 -6.83 -4.67
N CYS A 333 7.72 -7.40 -4.43
CA CYS A 333 7.06 -8.34 -5.33
C CYS A 333 5.79 -7.76 -5.99
N TYR A 334 5.65 -7.94 -7.31
CA TYR A 334 4.51 -7.46 -8.11
C TYR A 334 3.81 -8.57 -8.87
N GLY A 335 2.76 -9.13 -8.25
CA GLY A 335 1.95 -10.23 -8.78
C GLY A 335 2.66 -11.58 -8.75
N GLY A 336 1.89 -12.63 -9.04
CA GLY A 336 2.41 -13.99 -9.24
C GLY A 336 2.93 -14.66 -7.96
N SER A 337 3.56 -15.82 -8.13
CA SER A 337 4.03 -16.65 -7.04
C SER A 337 5.56 -16.62 -6.94
N VAL A 338 6.09 -16.38 -5.74
CA VAL A 338 7.53 -16.31 -5.44
C VAL A 338 7.89 -17.31 -4.34
N ALA A 339 9.02 -17.99 -4.47
CA ALA A 339 9.64 -18.82 -3.44
C ALA A 339 11.01 -18.25 -3.07
N LEU A 340 11.27 -18.13 -1.76
CA LEU A 340 12.57 -17.78 -1.21
C LEU A 340 13.21 -19.07 -0.68
N THR A 341 14.18 -19.63 -1.42
CA THR A 341 14.84 -20.90 -1.09
C THR A 341 16.15 -20.67 -0.34
N GLU A 342 17.24 -21.36 -0.68
CA GLU A 342 18.41 -21.47 0.20
C GLU A 342 19.06 -20.10 0.46
N ASN A 343 19.36 -19.78 1.74
CA ASN A 343 20.12 -18.59 2.15
C ASN A 343 19.63 -17.20 1.65
N VAL A 344 18.38 -17.06 1.19
CA VAL A 344 17.86 -15.75 0.77
C VAL A 344 17.79 -14.76 1.93
N THR A 345 18.30 -13.54 1.74
CA THR A 345 18.28 -12.49 2.77
C THR A 345 17.90 -11.13 2.19
N ALA A 346 17.18 -10.33 2.99
CA ALA A 346 16.73 -8.97 2.69
C ALA A 346 16.56 -8.17 3.99
N SER A 347 16.46 -6.84 3.93
CA SER A 347 16.03 -6.05 5.10
C SER A 347 14.55 -6.22 5.42
N GLU A 348 13.74 -6.43 4.39
CA GLU A 348 12.29 -6.68 4.41
C GLU A 348 11.84 -7.23 3.04
N ILE A 349 10.75 -8.00 3.02
CA ILE A 349 10.12 -8.52 1.80
C ILE A 349 8.74 -7.89 1.66
N ILE A 350 8.52 -7.09 0.63
CA ILE A 350 7.32 -6.26 0.46
C ILE A 350 6.42 -6.84 -0.62
N LEU A 351 5.21 -7.25 -0.24
CA LEU A 351 4.17 -7.67 -1.17
C LEU A 351 3.34 -6.44 -1.57
N ALA A 352 3.73 -5.84 -2.69
CA ALA A 352 3.25 -4.52 -3.13
C ALA A 352 2.18 -4.59 -4.24
N GLY A 353 2.25 -5.59 -5.12
CA GLY A 353 1.18 -5.89 -6.08
C GLY A 353 -0.06 -6.54 -5.45
N GLU A 354 -1.15 -6.66 -6.21
CA GLU A 354 -2.32 -7.45 -5.78
C GLU A 354 -2.21 -8.90 -6.27
N GLU A 355 -2.70 -9.84 -5.46
CA GLU A 355 -2.58 -11.30 -5.70
C GLU A 355 -1.12 -11.75 -5.90
N VAL A 356 -0.31 -11.51 -4.87
CA VAL A 356 1.05 -12.05 -4.75
C VAL A 356 1.06 -13.23 -3.78
N GLU A 357 1.64 -14.35 -4.20
CA GLU A 357 1.88 -15.50 -3.33
C GLU A 357 3.37 -15.56 -2.96
N LEU A 358 3.70 -15.69 -1.68
CA LEU A 358 5.07 -15.75 -1.18
C LEU A 358 5.28 -17.02 -0.33
N THR A 359 6.23 -17.87 -0.71
CA THR A 359 6.74 -18.94 0.15
C THR A 359 8.08 -18.52 0.77
N THR A 360 8.17 -18.50 2.10
CA THR A 360 9.37 -18.11 2.85
C THR A 360 10.13 -19.33 3.40
N SER A 361 11.37 -19.10 3.84
CA SER A 361 12.20 -20.09 4.54
C SER A 361 11.97 -20.14 6.06
N GLY A 362 10.98 -19.41 6.58
CA GLY A 362 10.57 -19.42 8.01
C GLY A 362 11.05 -18.25 8.87
N ASP A 363 12.17 -17.60 8.55
CA ASP A 363 12.73 -16.47 9.33
C ASP A 363 12.44 -15.07 8.72
N ALA A 364 11.57 -15.00 7.71
CA ALA A 364 11.36 -13.79 6.91
C ALA A 364 10.63 -12.65 7.64
N ALA A 365 10.94 -11.41 7.29
CA ALA A 365 10.16 -10.23 7.65
C ALA A 365 9.38 -9.73 6.42
N VAL A 366 8.06 -9.98 6.41
CA VAL A 366 7.16 -9.72 5.28
C VAL A 366 6.27 -8.51 5.58
N VAL A 367 6.13 -7.59 4.63
CA VAL A 367 5.26 -6.41 4.71
C VAL A 367 4.26 -6.42 3.56
N VAL A 368 2.96 -6.40 3.86
CA VAL A 368 1.89 -6.51 2.87
C VAL A 368 1.23 -5.14 2.65
N GLN A 369 1.47 -4.57 1.47
CA GLN A 369 0.94 -3.26 1.04
C GLN A 369 -0.14 -3.38 -0.04
N GLY A 370 -0.10 -4.46 -0.84
CA GLY A 370 -1.08 -4.82 -1.87
C GLY A 370 -2.16 -5.81 -1.39
N SER A 371 -3.24 -5.93 -2.15
CA SER A 371 -4.45 -6.67 -1.77
C SER A 371 -4.37 -8.18 -2.06
N ASN A 372 -5.09 -9.00 -1.29
CA ASN A 372 -5.25 -10.45 -1.52
C ASN A 372 -3.91 -11.22 -1.59
N ALA A 373 -2.93 -10.84 -0.79
CA ALA A 373 -1.66 -11.56 -0.75
C ALA A 373 -1.83 -12.94 -0.07
N VAL A 374 -1.00 -13.91 -0.45
CA VAL A 374 -0.85 -15.20 0.25
C VAL A 374 0.59 -15.31 0.74
N VAL A 375 0.78 -15.70 2.00
CA VAL A 375 2.09 -16.00 2.57
C VAL A 375 2.11 -17.46 3.04
N SER A 376 3.24 -18.13 2.86
CA SER A 376 3.51 -19.50 3.31
C SER A 376 4.92 -19.62 3.89
N GLY A 377 5.20 -20.67 4.66
CA GLY A 377 6.52 -20.97 5.21
C GLY A 377 6.78 -20.39 6.62
N GLY A 378 6.13 -19.28 6.97
CA GLY A 378 6.21 -18.67 8.30
C GLY A 378 6.99 -17.34 8.36
N GLY A 379 7.42 -16.98 9.56
CA GLY A 379 8.19 -15.77 9.86
C GLY A 379 7.37 -14.69 10.55
N THR A 380 7.62 -13.42 10.23
CA THR A 380 6.83 -12.28 10.72
C THR A 380 6.14 -11.57 9.56
N VAL A 381 4.89 -11.15 9.78
CA VAL A 381 4.06 -10.46 8.78
C VAL A 381 3.55 -9.14 9.37
N GLU A 382 3.64 -8.07 8.60
CA GLU A 382 3.04 -6.76 8.90
C GLU A 382 2.08 -6.40 7.75
N THR A 383 0.84 -6.01 8.03
CA THR A 383 -0.17 -5.76 6.97
C THR A 383 -1.07 -4.56 7.21
N ILE A 384 -1.36 -3.85 6.11
CA ILE A 384 -2.42 -2.84 5.96
C ILE A 384 -3.53 -3.30 4.99
N ARG A 385 -3.57 -4.60 4.67
CA ARG A 385 -4.42 -5.25 3.66
C ARG A 385 -4.91 -6.64 4.07
N ASP A 386 -5.87 -7.14 3.31
CA ASP A 386 -6.30 -8.53 3.40
C ASP A 386 -5.19 -9.47 2.91
N VAL A 387 -4.84 -10.47 3.73
CA VAL A 387 -3.77 -11.45 3.50
C VAL A 387 -4.18 -12.84 4.01
N THR A 388 -3.78 -13.89 3.29
CA THR A 388 -3.98 -15.29 3.70
C THR A 388 -2.65 -15.89 4.14
N LEU A 389 -2.65 -16.60 5.28
CA LEU A 389 -1.49 -17.29 5.84
C LEU A 389 -1.73 -18.80 5.77
N GLN A 390 -0.78 -19.54 5.21
CA GLN A 390 -0.85 -20.98 4.93
C GLN A 390 0.46 -21.67 5.35
N ASN A 391 0.41 -22.99 5.57
CA ASN A 391 1.56 -23.90 5.64
C ASN A 391 2.82 -23.28 6.32
N GLY A 392 2.72 -22.94 7.60
CA GLY A 392 3.80 -22.20 8.28
C GLY A 392 3.52 -21.86 9.74
N VAL A 393 4.59 -21.51 10.46
CA VAL A 393 4.51 -20.96 11.83
C VAL A 393 4.97 -19.50 11.79
N TYR A 394 4.11 -18.60 12.24
CA TYR A 394 4.34 -17.16 12.22
C TYR A 394 4.57 -16.65 13.64
N ASP A 395 5.75 -16.11 13.91
CA ASP A 395 6.11 -15.62 15.26
C ASP A 395 5.30 -14.38 15.65
N GLN A 396 5.08 -13.48 14.70
CA GLN A 396 4.36 -12.22 14.91
C GLN A 396 3.61 -11.81 13.65
N VAL A 397 2.32 -11.51 13.78
CA VAL A 397 1.47 -11.00 12.69
C VAL A 397 0.84 -9.68 13.13
N SER A 398 1.42 -8.56 12.68
CA SER A 398 0.92 -7.21 12.94
C SER A 398 -0.09 -6.79 11.88
N VAL A 399 -1.30 -6.43 12.33
CA VAL A 399 -2.44 -6.08 11.50
C VAL A 399 -2.85 -4.65 11.83
N GLU A 400 -2.32 -3.69 11.06
CA GLU A 400 -2.75 -2.30 11.18
C GLU A 400 -4.16 -2.13 10.63
N GLN A 401 -4.43 -2.69 9.45
CA GLN A 401 -5.72 -2.64 8.75
C GLN A 401 -5.90 -3.91 7.90
N GLY A 402 -7.14 -4.31 7.64
CA GLY A 402 -7.46 -5.46 6.80
C GLY A 402 -7.62 -6.78 7.57
N THR A 403 -7.86 -7.84 6.81
CA THR A 403 -8.24 -9.17 7.28
C THR A 403 -7.12 -10.17 7.08
N VAL A 404 -6.53 -10.66 8.16
CA VAL A 404 -5.69 -11.86 8.13
C VAL A 404 -6.59 -13.09 8.15
N THR A 405 -6.49 -13.93 7.13
CA THR A 405 -7.11 -15.26 7.10
C THR A 405 -6.02 -16.31 7.39
N VAL A 406 -6.16 -17.06 8.47
CA VAL A 406 -5.23 -18.14 8.86
C VAL A 406 -5.85 -19.48 8.47
N GLU A 407 -5.24 -20.17 7.51
CA GLU A 407 -5.71 -21.46 7.01
C GLU A 407 -5.34 -22.61 7.96
N THR A 408 -5.99 -23.77 7.80
CA THR A 408 -5.92 -24.90 8.76
C THR A 408 -4.51 -25.49 8.96
N ASP A 409 -3.54 -25.17 8.08
CA ASP A 409 -2.14 -25.58 8.16
C ASP A 409 -1.16 -24.45 8.57
N ALA A 410 -1.70 -23.30 8.99
CA ALA A 410 -0.93 -22.19 9.56
C ALA A 410 -1.16 -22.02 11.08
N THR A 411 -0.10 -21.62 11.78
CA THR A 411 -0.11 -21.25 13.20
C THR A 411 0.48 -19.86 13.39
N VAL A 412 -0.22 -18.97 14.10
CA VAL A 412 0.26 -17.65 14.50
C VAL A 412 0.52 -17.61 16.00
N ASN A 413 1.77 -17.44 16.41
CA ASN A 413 2.19 -17.43 17.82
C ASN A 413 1.71 -16.15 18.53
N THR A 414 1.76 -15.00 17.85
CA THR A 414 1.18 -13.73 18.33
C THR A 414 0.63 -12.92 17.16
N ALA A 415 -0.65 -12.58 17.19
CA ALA A 415 -1.23 -11.54 16.36
C ALA A 415 -1.31 -10.22 17.15
N GLU A 416 -1.11 -9.08 16.48
CA GLU A 416 -1.28 -7.73 17.03
C GLU A 416 -2.25 -6.95 16.14
N LEU A 417 -3.38 -6.50 16.69
CA LEU A 417 -4.46 -5.84 15.94
C LEU A 417 -4.57 -4.37 16.38
N TRP A 418 -4.28 -3.43 15.48
CA TRP A 418 -4.08 -2.02 15.85
C TRP A 418 -5.25 -1.05 15.55
N SER A 419 -6.36 -1.47 14.93
CA SER A 419 -7.47 -0.56 14.60
C SER A 419 -8.83 -1.24 14.50
N ALA A 420 -9.91 -0.44 14.43
CA ALA A 420 -11.25 -0.91 14.07
C ALA A 420 -11.34 -1.64 12.71
N ALA A 421 -10.32 -1.50 11.86
CA ALA A 421 -10.26 -2.12 10.55
C ALA A 421 -9.39 -3.39 10.52
N SER A 422 -8.75 -3.78 11.62
CA SER A 422 -7.99 -5.03 11.69
C SER A 422 -8.86 -6.21 12.14
N THR A 423 -8.72 -7.33 11.43
CA THR A 423 -9.41 -8.60 11.71
C THR A 423 -8.43 -9.75 11.55
N ILE A 424 -8.55 -10.77 12.40
CA ILE A 424 -7.96 -12.09 12.17
C ILE A 424 -9.06 -13.15 12.21
N THR A 425 -9.06 -14.09 11.26
CA THR A 425 -10.12 -15.09 11.04
C THR A 425 -9.55 -16.36 10.42
N GLY A 426 -10.36 -17.41 10.30
CA GLY A 426 -10.00 -18.65 9.59
C GLY A 426 -10.02 -19.88 10.50
N ASP A 427 -9.76 -21.05 9.90
CA ASP A 427 -9.78 -22.36 10.58
C ASP A 427 -8.38 -22.78 11.10
N GLY A 428 -7.36 -21.94 10.94
CA GLY A 428 -6.01 -22.12 11.46
C GLY A 428 -5.85 -21.78 12.95
N THR A 429 -4.64 -21.99 13.47
CA THR A 429 -4.32 -21.74 14.88
C THR A 429 -3.80 -20.33 15.09
N VAL A 430 -4.30 -19.62 16.11
CA VAL A 430 -3.70 -18.39 16.62
C VAL A 430 -3.56 -18.58 18.13
N GLU A 431 -2.34 -18.58 18.67
CA GLU A 431 -2.12 -18.83 20.10
C GLU A 431 -2.53 -17.61 20.95
N THR A 432 -2.01 -16.43 20.60
CA THR A 432 -2.31 -15.14 21.27
C THR A 432 -2.74 -14.09 20.24
N ALA A 433 -3.73 -13.25 20.57
CA ALA A 433 -4.14 -12.12 19.74
C ALA A 433 -4.29 -10.84 20.57
N VAL A 434 -3.30 -9.96 20.49
CA VAL A 434 -3.24 -8.68 21.23
C VAL A 434 -4.02 -7.61 20.47
N CYS A 435 -5.06 -7.03 21.08
CA CYS A 435 -5.94 -6.05 20.42
C CYS A 435 -5.78 -4.67 21.06
N TYR A 436 -5.25 -3.71 20.30
CA TYR A 436 -4.98 -2.32 20.73
C TYR A 436 -6.15 -1.36 20.43
N HIS A 437 -7.28 -1.86 19.94
CA HIS A 437 -8.46 -1.08 19.59
C HIS A 437 -9.74 -1.87 19.91
N GLU A 438 -10.77 -1.20 20.45
CA GLU A 438 -12.00 -1.84 20.94
C GLU A 438 -12.80 -2.56 19.83
N ASP A 439 -12.95 -1.95 18.65
CA ASP A 439 -13.59 -2.58 17.48
C ASP A 439 -12.74 -3.66 16.74
N ALA A 440 -11.55 -4.04 17.22
CA ALA A 440 -10.70 -5.02 16.54
C ALA A 440 -11.28 -6.45 16.66
N ALA A 441 -11.25 -7.24 15.58
CA ALA A 441 -12.03 -8.48 15.53
C ALA A 441 -11.19 -9.77 15.42
N VAL A 442 -11.24 -10.62 16.45
CA VAL A 442 -10.68 -11.98 16.44
C VAL A 442 -11.79 -13.01 16.20
N LYS A 443 -11.63 -13.83 15.14
CA LYS A 443 -12.62 -14.79 14.62
C LYS A 443 -11.98 -16.15 14.35
N THR A 444 -11.06 -16.57 15.21
CA THR A 444 -10.35 -17.86 15.18
C THR A 444 -10.68 -18.70 16.42
N ALA A 445 -10.47 -20.01 16.36
CA ALA A 445 -10.66 -20.91 17.50
C ALA A 445 -9.39 -21.05 18.35
N GLU A 446 -9.56 -21.41 19.63
CA GLU A 446 -8.47 -21.75 20.58
C GLU A 446 -7.46 -20.62 20.90
N THR A 447 -7.83 -19.37 20.58
CA THR A 447 -7.01 -18.15 20.73
C THR A 447 -7.13 -17.41 22.08
N GLU A 448 -6.01 -17.17 22.78
CA GLU A 448 -5.95 -16.23 23.90
C GLU A 448 -5.92 -14.77 23.39
N VAL A 449 -7.12 -14.23 23.13
CA VAL A 449 -7.32 -12.79 22.88
C VAL A 449 -6.92 -11.99 24.12
N GLN A 450 -6.09 -10.96 23.96
CA GLN A 450 -5.66 -10.02 25.00
C GLN A 450 -5.94 -8.58 24.56
N GLU A 451 -6.96 -7.94 25.10
CA GLU A 451 -7.20 -6.51 24.85
C GLU A 451 -6.24 -5.63 25.66
N ILE A 452 -5.57 -4.71 24.96
CA ILE A 452 -4.75 -3.62 25.51
C ILE A 452 -5.44 -2.30 25.17
N LEU A 453 -6.27 -1.82 26.09
CA LEU A 453 -7.11 -0.64 25.89
C LEU A 453 -6.81 0.43 26.94
N ASP A 454 -6.34 1.60 26.49
CA ASP A 454 -6.00 2.76 27.31
C ASP A 454 -7.20 3.73 27.45
N HIS A 455 -7.86 3.74 28.61
CA HIS A 455 -9.01 4.62 28.87
C HIS A 455 -8.79 5.55 30.07
N ALA A 456 -8.88 6.87 29.83
CA ALA A 456 -8.71 7.89 30.87
C ALA A 456 -9.99 8.12 31.73
N LEU A 457 -9.78 8.18 33.05
CA LEU A 457 -10.71 8.58 34.12
C LEU A 457 -10.09 9.74 34.93
N GLY A 458 -10.44 10.97 34.58
CA GLY A 458 -9.93 12.22 35.17
C GLY A 458 -8.41 12.42 35.03
N GLN A 459 -7.64 11.83 35.95
CA GLN A 459 -6.17 11.83 35.98
C GLN A 459 -5.59 10.41 36.13
N THR A 460 -6.40 9.37 36.03
CA THR A 460 -5.97 7.96 36.08
C THR A 460 -6.25 7.34 34.73
N GLU A 461 -5.33 6.54 34.22
CA GLU A 461 -5.57 5.69 33.06
C GLU A 461 -5.88 4.27 33.52
N LEU A 462 -6.75 3.61 32.77
CA LEU A 462 -6.98 2.18 32.84
C LEU A 462 -6.25 1.58 31.64
N GLN A 463 -5.35 0.63 31.89
CA GLN A 463 -4.93 -0.32 30.88
C GLN A 463 -5.68 -1.63 31.16
N VAL A 464 -6.72 -1.93 30.39
CA VAL A 464 -7.09 -3.33 30.21
C VAL A 464 -5.87 -4.00 29.59
N THR A 465 -5.43 -5.14 30.12
CA THR A 465 -4.15 -5.77 29.70
C THR A 465 -4.26 -7.28 29.48
N ARG A 466 -5.41 -7.86 29.80
CA ARG A 466 -5.71 -9.26 29.56
C ARG A 466 -7.23 -9.43 29.54
N TRP A 467 -7.79 -9.53 28.35
CA TRP A 467 -8.85 -10.51 28.09
C TRP A 467 -8.18 -11.90 28.05
N ALA A 468 -8.93 -12.99 28.13
CA ALA A 468 -8.42 -14.33 27.82
C ALA A 468 -9.57 -15.26 27.46
N ASN A 469 -9.80 -15.48 26.16
CA ASN A 469 -10.75 -16.51 25.69
C ASN A 469 -10.04 -17.87 25.64
N ASN A 470 -9.84 -18.51 26.79
CA ASN A 470 -9.27 -19.86 26.82
C ASN A 470 -10.31 -20.87 26.27
N VAL A 471 -10.36 -21.06 24.95
CA VAL A 471 -11.33 -21.93 24.25
C VAL A 471 -10.97 -23.41 24.42
N MET A 472 -11.02 -23.92 25.65
CA MET A 472 -10.86 -25.36 25.89
C MET A 472 -12.16 -26.11 25.55
N PRO A 473 -12.09 -27.30 24.92
CA PRO A 473 -13.26 -28.14 24.66
C PRO A 473 -14.15 -28.37 25.89
N GLY A 474 -15.32 -27.72 25.88
CA GLY A 474 -16.36 -27.83 26.91
C GLY A 474 -16.29 -26.83 28.07
N LYS A 475 -15.27 -25.97 28.18
CA LYS A 475 -15.21 -24.89 29.18
C LYS A 475 -14.39 -23.69 28.70
N GLN A 476 -15.06 -22.56 28.45
CA GLN A 476 -14.38 -21.27 28.38
C GLN A 476 -14.39 -20.56 29.74
N THR A 477 -13.31 -19.85 30.06
CA THR A 477 -13.28 -18.90 31.19
C THR A 477 -12.72 -17.59 30.65
N ILE A 478 -13.54 -16.54 30.64
CA ILE A 478 -13.08 -15.18 30.35
C ILE A 478 -12.36 -14.69 31.60
N GLU A 479 -11.11 -14.27 31.46
CA GLU A 479 -10.42 -13.48 32.48
C GLU A 479 -10.22 -12.05 31.98
N THR A 480 -10.64 -11.06 32.78
CA THR A 480 -10.45 -9.63 32.53
C THR A 480 -9.54 -9.07 33.62
N THR A 481 -8.33 -8.60 33.27
CA THR A 481 -7.43 -7.91 34.19
C THR A 481 -7.30 -6.44 33.82
N ILE A 482 -7.62 -5.59 34.80
CA ILE A 482 -7.49 -4.13 34.75
C ILE A 482 -6.20 -3.75 35.48
N GLN A 483 -5.30 -3.03 34.83
CA GLN A 483 -4.19 -2.35 35.46
C GLN A 483 -4.49 -0.84 35.53
N PHE A 484 -4.27 -0.23 36.70
CA PHE A 484 -4.46 1.20 36.92
C PHE A 484 -3.12 1.91 36.83
N THR A 485 -2.98 2.84 35.89
CA THR A 485 -1.74 3.57 35.57
C THR A 485 -1.96 5.09 35.61
N ASN A 486 -0.85 5.83 35.61
CA ASN A 486 -0.81 7.29 35.78
C ASN A 486 -1.58 7.82 37.01
N VAL A 487 -1.87 6.97 38.00
CA VAL A 487 -2.53 7.31 39.27
C VAL A 487 -1.61 8.25 40.06
N PRO A 488 -2.00 9.51 40.29
CA PRO A 488 -1.16 10.48 40.98
C PRO A 488 -0.72 9.99 42.35
N ASN A 489 0.60 9.88 42.53
CA ASN A 489 1.23 9.28 43.70
C ASN A 489 1.29 10.28 44.88
N ASP A 490 0.13 10.72 45.35
CA ASP A 490 -0.03 11.63 46.50
C ASP A 490 -0.06 10.91 47.86
N GLY A 491 -0.03 9.57 47.85
CA GLY A 491 -0.10 8.70 49.03
C GLY A 491 -1.52 8.28 49.43
N THR A 492 -2.56 8.72 48.71
CA THR A 492 -3.96 8.39 48.97
C THR A 492 -4.49 7.42 47.91
N PRO A 493 -4.85 6.16 48.26
CA PRO A 493 -5.51 5.27 47.32
C PRO A 493 -6.84 5.85 46.85
N ARG A 494 -7.05 5.90 45.53
CA ARG A 494 -8.35 6.28 44.95
C ARG A 494 -9.34 5.14 45.14
N LEU A 495 -10.60 5.45 45.42
CA LEU A 495 -11.65 4.44 45.54
C LEU A 495 -12.40 4.34 44.22
N CYS A 496 -12.38 3.15 43.63
CA CYS A 496 -13.13 2.84 42.41
C CYS A 496 -14.14 1.72 42.67
N ASP A 497 -15.32 1.85 42.10
CA ASP A 497 -16.31 0.79 41.97
C ASP A 497 -16.14 0.14 40.59
N VAL A 498 -16.18 -1.19 40.52
CA VAL A 498 -15.98 -1.95 39.28
C VAL A 498 -17.06 -3.01 39.16
N ALA A 499 -17.78 -3.02 38.04
CA ALA A 499 -18.86 -3.97 37.77
C ALA A 499 -18.73 -4.58 36.39
N TRP A 500 -18.91 -5.89 36.31
CA TRP A 500 -18.81 -6.65 35.07
C TRP A 500 -20.15 -7.28 34.73
N TYR A 501 -20.54 -7.15 33.47
CA TYR A 501 -21.84 -7.48 32.91
C TYR A 501 -21.72 -8.51 31.79
N VAL A 502 -22.77 -9.30 31.59
CA VAL A 502 -23.02 -10.06 30.36
C VAL A 502 -24.48 -9.83 29.99
N ASP A 503 -24.75 -9.44 28.74
CA ASP A 503 -26.10 -9.15 28.20
C ASP A 503 -26.86 -8.10 29.02
N GLY A 504 -26.14 -7.11 29.58
CA GLY A 504 -26.69 -6.10 30.48
C GLY A 504 -27.03 -6.60 31.90
N VAL A 505 -26.74 -7.86 32.23
CA VAL A 505 -26.91 -8.43 33.58
C VAL A 505 -25.59 -8.34 34.35
N VAL A 506 -25.58 -7.65 35.50
CA VAL A 506 -24.42 -7.59 36.41
C VAL A 506 -24.10 -8.99 36.94
N GLN A 507 -22.93 -9.50 36.60
CA GLN A 507 -22.43 -10.81 37.05
C GLN A 507 -21.57 -10.70 38.32
N LYS A 508 -20.76 -9.65 38.44
CA LYS A 508 -19.92 -9.37 39.61
C LYS A 508 -19.75 -7.86 39.77
N ARG A 509 -19.89 -7.33 40.99
CA ARG A 509 -19.57 -5.93 41.33
C ARG A 509 -18.71 -5.89 42.59
N GLN A 510 -17.63 -5.12 42.55
CA GLN A 510 -16.83 -4.74 43.71
C GLN A 510 -16.97 -3.24 43.94
N PHE A 511 -17.09 -2.84 45.20
CA PHE A 511 -17.19 -1.45 45.60
C PHE A 511 -15.94 -1.05 46.38
N GLN A 512 -15.53 0.21 46.27
CA GLN A 512 -14.43 0.82 47.04
C GLN A 512 -13.10 0.07 46.93
N VAL A 513 -12.73 -0.37 45.72
CA VAL A 513 -11.41 -0.92 45.43
C VAL A 513 -10.37 0.19 45.58
N PRO A 514 -9.38 0.07 46.48
CA PRO A 514 -8.34 1.08 46.66
C PRO A 514 -7.24 0.90 45.61
N VAL A 515 -7.11 1.88 44.70
CA VAL A 515 -6.11 1.85 43.61
C VAL A 515 -5.02 2.90 43.81
N THR A 516 -3.77 2.45 43.63
CA THR A 516 -2.54 3.24 43.48
C THR A 516 -1.87 2.88 42.15
N GLU A 517 -0.76 3.55 41.81
CA GLU A 517 -0.03 3.24 40.58
C GLU A 517 0.37 1.75 40.47
N GLY A 518 0.10 1.14 39.31
CA GLY A 518 0.38 -0.27 39.04
C GLY A 518 -0.56 -1.25 39.75
N THR A 519 -1.70 -0.81 40.29
CA THR A 519 -2.68 -1.73 40.90
C THR A 519 -3.33 -2.59 39.83
N THR A 520 -3.38 -3.91 40.03
CA THR A 520 -4.05 -4.86 39.13
C THR A 520 -5.28 -5.48 39.79
N VAL A 521 -6.40 -5.59 39.06
CA VAL A 521 -7.64 -6.21 39.52
C VAL A 521 -8.15 -7.20 38.47
N THR A 522 -8.20 -8.49 38.83
CA THR A 522 -8.64 -9.58 37.94
C THR A 522 -10.06 -10.06 38.25
N TYR A 523 -10.82 -10.28 37.18
CA TYR A 523 -12.14 -10.87 37.15
C TYR A 523 -12.08 -12.12 36.29
N SER A 524 -12.73 -13.21 36.73
CA SER A 524 -12.82 -14.45 35.95
C SER A 524 -14.27 -14.95 35.98
N HIS A 525 -14.81 -15.35 34.83
CA HIS A 525 -16.17 -15.89 34.71
C HIS A 525 -16.25 -16.96 33.61
N TRP A 526 -17.21 -17.87 33.73
CA TRP A 526 -17.42 -18.98 32.81
C TRP A 526 -18.57 -18.67 31.84
N VAL A 527 -18.37 -18.89 30.53
CA VAL A 527 -19.39 -18.66 29.50
C VAL A 527 -19.53 -19.92 28.62
N PRO A 528 -20.74 -20.32 28.19
CA PRO A 528 -20.93 -21.41 27.24
C PRO A 528 -20.37 -21.06 25.85
N PHE A 529 -19.70 -22.01 25.19
CA PHE A 529 -19.19 -21.84 23.83
C PHE A 529 -20.27 -21.40 22.82
N GLU A 530 -21.46 -22.01 22.91
CA GLU A 530 -22.62 -21.76 22.04
C GLU A 530 -23.21 -20.34 22.19
N GLU A 531 -22.81 -19.59 23.21
CA GLU A 531 -23.30 -18.23 23.46
C GLU A 531 -22.34 -17.13 22.97
N LEU A 532 -21.04 -17.40 22.88
CA LEU A 532 -20.02 -16.40 22.56
C LEU A 532 -20.04 -15.92 21.11
N PHE A 533 -20.47 -16.78 20.18
CA PHE A 533 -20.56 -16.46 18.76
C PHE A 533 -21.96 -15.98 18.32
N GLN A 534 -22.84 -15.62 19.29
CA GLN A 534 -24.14 -15.03 18.99
C GLN A 534 -24.01 -13.50 18.87
N PRO A 535 -24.36 -12.88 17.73
CA PRO A 535 -24.11 -11.44 17.46
C PRO A 535 -25.04 -10.47 18.22
N THR A 536 -25.57 -10.92 19.36
CA THR A 536 -26.47 -10.16 20.25
C THR A 536 -26.01 -10.16 21.70
N LYS A 537 -24.84 -10.72 22.01
CA LYS A 537 -24.23 -10.70 23.34
C LYS A 537 -23.21 -9.59 23.49
N SER A 538 -23.11 -9.01 24.68
CA SER A 538 -22.12 -7.98 25.02
C SER A 538 -21.61 -8.15 26.46
N ILE A 539 -20.35 -7.80 26.71
CA ILE A 539 -19.60 -8.21 27.91
C ILE A 539 -19.00 -6.98 28.58
N MET A 540 -19.89 -6.07 29.01
CA MET A 540 -19.45 -4.74 29.44
C MET A 540 -18.77 -4.75 30.83
N LEU A 541 -17.65 -4.07 30.96
CA LEU A 541 -16.98 -3.71 32.20
C LEU A 541 -17.19 -2.21 32.49
N GLU A 542 -17.94 -1.92 33.55
CA GLU A 542 -18.13 -0.59 34.13
C GLU A 542 -17.04 -0.32 35.18
N VAL A 543 -16.26 0.75 34.99
CA VAL A 543 -15.30 1.24 35.99
C VAL A 543 -15.67 2.66 36.37
N THR A 544 -15.99 2.87 37.65
CA THR A 544 -16.37 4.18 38.21
C THR A 544 -15.33 4.62 39.24
N CYS A 545 -14.57 5.67 38.95
CA CYS A 545 -13.58 6.25 39.86
C CYS A 545 -13.94 7.72 40.16
N ASN A 546 -13.99 8.11 41.43
CA ASN A 546 -14.29 9.48 41.88
C ASN A 546 -15.59 10.12 41.34
N GLY A 547 -16.50 9.33 40.76
CA GLY A 547 -17.77 9.81 40.17
C GLY A 547 -17.76 9.91 38.64
N GLU A 548 -16.62 9.71 37.98
CA GLU A 548 -16.56 9.45 36.53
C GLU A 548 -16.69 7.95 36.27
N THR A 549 -17.43 7.57 35.23
CA THR A 549 -17.66 6.16 34.83
C THR A 549 -17.23 5.94 33.38
N ARG A 550 -16.45 4.89 33.14
CA ARG A 550 -16.19 4.32 31.81
C ARG A 550 -16.91 2.99 31.66
N TYR A 551 -17.23 2.67 30.42
CA TYR A 551 -17.64 1.34 29.98
C TYR A 551 -16.64 0.88 28.92
N LEU A 552 -16.37 -0.42 28.92
CA LEU A 552 -15.53 -1.19 28.00
C LEU A 552 -16.45 -2.37 27.61
N SER A 553 -16.74 -2.65 26.33
CA SER A 553 -18.04 -3.26 25.94
C SER A 553 -18.02 -4.62 25.25
#